data_AF-A0A2N5B5Y2-F1
#
_entry.id   AF-A0A2N5B5Y2-F1
#
_cell.length_a   1.000
_cell.length_b   1.000
_cell.length_c   1.000
_cell.angle_alpha   90.00
_cell.angle_beta   90.00
_cell.angle_gamma   90.00
#
_symmetry.space_group_name_H-M   'P 1'
#
loop_
_entity.id
_entity.type
_entity.pdbx_description
1 polymer ?
#
loop_
_entity_poly.entity_id
_entity_poly.type
_entity_poly.pdbx_seq_one_letter_code
_entity_poly.pdbx_strand_id
1 'polypeptide(L)'
;ERRAIYHHNGYRLRSYTELLWARVLEAAEIFYLYEPDLVRVDEGYYLPDFWLPNVGIYLEVKGKNPTEEEIQKADAVMERTGREVMFLVGRPQSDREGLMNCGMLVRGSGGWTNGICPYDLHCLVRDHVDYVMWLRISRAAKGDIMDNVRPIGDILEELFLGMADRSDMEQCLRETHAPVNAERMASLPAPSVCERGIKWFLDRQQFRLSQRGAA
;
A
#
# COMPACT_ATOMS: atom_id res chain seq x y z
N GLU A 1 5.92 -6.46 -20.47
CA GLU A 1 6.45 -5.47 -19.51
C GLU A 1 7.57 -6.10 -18.70
N ARG A 2 8.67 -5.38 -18.48
CA ARG A 2 9.80 -5.85 -17.69
C ARG A 2 9.42 -5.72 -16.21
N ARG A 3 9.09 -6.83 -15.55
CA ARG A 3 8.70 -6.84 -14.13
C ARG A 3 9.97 -6.91 -13.29
N ALA A 4 10.22 -5.86 -12.53
CA ALA A 4 11.38 -5.77 -11.66
C ALA A 4 10.98 -6.23 -10.25
N ILE A 5 11.66 -7.26 -9.72
CA ILE A 5 11.54 -7.74 -8.35
C ILE A 5 12.41 -6.87 -7.43
N TYR A 6 11.83 -6.45 -6.32
CA TYR A 6 12.52 -5.76 -5.24
C TYR A 6 12.33 -6.52 -3.94
N HIS A 7 13.42 -6.94 -3.31
CA HIS A 7 13.38 -7.64 -2.04
C HIS A 7 13.23 -6.66 -0.88
N HIS A 8 12.24 -6.90 -0.01
CA HIS A 8 12.05 -6.09 1.19
C HIS A 8 11.37 -6.92 2.29
N ASN A 9 12.03 -7.09 3.44
CA ASN A 9 11.51 -7.80 4.61
C ASN A 9 10.86 -9.17 4.30
N GLY A 10 11.50 -9.95 3.42
CA GLY A 10 11.04 -11.26 3.00
C GLY A 10 10.06 -11.26 1.82
N TYR A 11 9.56 -10.10 1.38
CA TYR A 11 8.68 -9.97 0.22
C TYR A 11 9.44 -9.74 -1.08
N ARG A 12 8.80 -10.11 -2.20
CA ARG A 12 9.22 -9.80 -3.58
C ARG A 12 8.25 -8.79 -4.18
N LEU A 13 8.55 -7.50 -4.00
CA LEU A 13 7.72 -6.41 -4.50
C LEU A 13 7.86 -6.27 -6.02
N ARG A 14 6.76 -5.94 -6.71
CA ARG A 14 6.66 -5.97 -8.18
C ARG A 14 7.03 -4.64 -8.85
N SER A 15 7.22 -3.60 -8.05
CA SER A 15 7.65 -2.30 -8.56
C SER A 15 8.51 -1.54 -7.55
N TYR A 16 9.31 -0.61 -8.07
CA TYR A 16 10.10 0.29 -7.24
C TYR A 16 9.20 1.23 -6.41
N THR A 17 8.04 1.57 -6.96
CA THR A 17 7.04 2.39 -6.26
C THR A 17 6.47 1.67 -5.04
N GLU A 18 6.18 0.37 -5.15
CA GLU A 18 5.77 -0.47 -4.02
C GLU A 18 6.89 -0.56 -2.96
N LEU A 19 8.15 -0.72 -3.37
CA LEU A 19 9.30 -0.72 -2.43
C LEU A 19 9.35 0.55 -1.60
N LEU A 20 9.22 1.72 -2.23
CA LEU A 20 9.27 2.98 -1.50
C LEU A 20 8.06 3.16 -0.59
N TRP A 21 6.86 2.74 -1.01
CA TRP A 21 5.69 2.76 -0.14
C TRP A 21 5.82 1.80 1.05
N ALA A 22 6.33 0.59 0.85
CA ALA A 22 6.60 -0.36 1.93
C ALA A 22 7.55 0.24 2.97
N ARG A 23 8.64 0.89 2.53
CA ARG A 23 9.58 1.60 3.42
C ARG A 23 8.93 2.78 4.15
N VAL A 24 8.07 3.54 3.47
CA VAL A 24 7.33 4.65 4.09
C VAL A 24 6.37 4.13 5.16
N LEU A 25 5.64 3.04 4.90
CA LEU A 25 4.74 2.41 5.88
C LEU A 25 5.52 1.97 7.12
N GLU A 26 6.69 1.34 6.96
CA GLU A 26 7.52 0.90 8.10
C GLU A 26 8.12 2.06 8.88
N ALA A 27 8.57 3.09 8.18
CA ALA A 27 9.10 4.30 8.80
C ALA A 27 8.01 5.05 9.59
N ALA A 28 6.75 4.95 9.16
CA ALA A 28 5.58 5.47 9.84
C ALA A 28 5.00 4.51 10.90
N GLU A 29 5.65 3.36 11.12
CA GLU A 29 5.19 2.32 12.05
C GLU A 29 3.77 1.84 11.75
N ILE A 30 3.44 1.73 10.46
CA ILE A 30 2.19 1.16 9.97
C ILE A 30 2.46 -0.29 9.61
N PHE A 31 1.76 -1.20 10.28
CA PHE A 31 1.86 -2.61 10.00
C PHE A 31 1.12 -2.95 8.71
N TYR A 32 1.77 -3.73 7.84
CA TYR A 32 1.19 -4.22 6.60
C TYR A 32 1.55 -5.70 6.34
N LEU A 33 0.67 -6.32 5.56
CA LEU A 33 0.90 -7.56 4.81
C LEU A 33 0.95 -7.22 3.32
N TYR A 34 1.89 -7.81 2.58
CA TYR A 34 1.99 -7.61 1.12
C TYR A 34 1.31 -8.76 0.39
N GLU A 35 0.50 -8.44 -0.61
CA GLU A 35 -0.30 -9.39 -1.40
C GLU A 35 -0.98 -10.46 -0.53
N PRO A 36 -1.79 -10.02 0.46
CA PRO A 36 -2.26 -10.86 1.56
C PRO A 36 -3.07 -12.06 1.08
N ASP A 37 -4.09 -11.81 0.25
CA ASP A 37 -4.99 -12.83 -0.27
C ASP A 37 -5.75 -12.30 -1.50
N LEU A 38 -6.07 -13.23 -2.40
CA LEU A 38 -6.89 -12.97 -3.59
C LEU A 38 -8.37 -12.89 -3.20
N VAL A 39 -9.01 -11.75 -3.48
CA VAL A 39 -10.45 -11.54 -3.29
C VAL A 39 -11.18 -11.85 -4.60
N ARG A 40 -12.20 -12.71 -4.55
CA ARG A 40 -13.09 -12.94 -5.68
C ARG A 40 -14.26 -11.96 -5.63
N VAL A 41 -14.44 -11.21 -6.70
CA VAL A 41 -15.57 -10.30 -6.95
C VAL A 41 -16.24 -10.67 -8.27
N ASP A 42 -17.39 -10.07 -8.58
CA ASP A 42 -18.14 -10.40 -9.80
C ASP A 42 -17.37 -9.98 -11.07
N GLU A 43 -16.54 -8.94 -10.93
CA GLU A 43 -15.61 -8.38 -11.93
C GLU A 43 -14.31 -9.19 -12.07
N GLY A 44 -14.19 -10.32 -11.36
CA GLY A 44 -13.07 -11.25 -11.43
C GLY A 44 -12.32 -11.39 -10.11
N TYR A 45 -10.99 -11.25 -10.18
CA TYR A 45 -10.13 -11.36 -9.00
C TYR A 45 -9.43 -10.04 -8.73
N TYR A 46 -9.33 -9.70 -7.45
CA TYR A 46 -8.62 -8.54 -6.96
C TYR A 46 -7.59 -8.99 -5.92
N LEU A 47 -6.33 -8.69 -6.19
CA LEU A 47 -5.22 -8.91 -5.26
C LEU A 47 -4.71 -7.53 -4.86
N PRO A 48 -4.99 -7.05 -3.65
CA PRO A 48 -4.46 -5.77 -3.19
C PRO A 48 -2.95 -5.87 -3.01
N ASP A 49 -2.23 -4.78 -3.29
CA ASP A 49 -0.79 -4.72 -3.02
C ASP A 49 -0.51 -4.84 -1.52
N PHE A 50 -1.28 -4.14 -0.67
CA PHE A 50 -1.09 -4.19 0.79
C PHE A 50 -2.40 -4.33 1.56
N TRP A 51 -2.33 -4.95 2.73
CA TRP A 51 -3.39 -4.96 3.75
C TRP A 51 -2.88 -4.46 5.10
N LEU A 52 -3.63 -3.54 5.69
CA LEU A 52 -3.34 -2.92 6.99
C LEU A 52 -4.33 -3.46 8.03
N PRO A 53 -4.04 -4.59 8.71
CA PRO A 53 -4.98 -5.25 9.60
C PRO A 53 -5.42 -4.39 10.80
N ASN A 54 -4.52 -3.57 11.35
CA ASN A 54 -4.83 -2.68 12.47
C ASN A 54 -5.81 -1.55 12.11
N VAL A 55 -5.89 -1.21 10.82
CA VAL A 55 -6.75 -0.14 10.29
C VAL A 55 -8.00 -0.72 9.65
N GLY A 56 -7.89 -1.89 9.00
CA GLY A 56 -8.98 -2.54 8.29
C GLY A 56 -9.11 -2.13 6.82
N ILE A 57 -8.01 -1.74 6.16
CA ILE A 57 -8.02 -1.26 4.76
C ILE A 57 -7.04 -1.95 3.84
N TYR A 58 -7.40 -2.03 2.56
CA TYR A 58 -6.48 -2.37 1.48
C TYR A 58 -5.82 -1.11 0.92
N LEU A 59 -4.54 -1.22 0.57
CA LEU A 59 -3.84 -0.22 -0.22
C LEU A 59 -3.46 -0.78 -1.58
N GLU A 60 -3.63 0.03 -2.61
CA GLU A 60 -3.27 -0.28 -3.98
C GLU A 60 -2.34 0.79 -4.54
N VAL A 61 -1.15 0.41 -5.00
CA VAL A 61 -0.15 1.32 -5.53
C VAL A 61 -0.35 1.51 -7.03
N LYS A 62 -0.40 2.77 -7.47
CA LYS A 62 -0.48 3.13 -8.89
C LYS A 62 0.57 4.17 -9.25
N GLY A 63 1.25 3.98 -10.39
CA GLY A 63 2.19 4.97 -10.91
C GLY A 63 1.51 6.26 -11.40
N LYS A 64 0.26 6.16 -11.83
CA LYS A 64 -0.62 7.25 -12.30
C LYS A 64 -1.97 7.13 -11.60
N ASN A 65 -2.89 8.05 -11.86
CA ASN A 65 -4.27 7.90 -11.40
C ASN A 65 -4.85 6.56 -11.89
N PRO A 66 -5.63 5.85 -11.04
CA PRO A 66 -6.23 4.58 -11.41
C PRO A 66 -7.17 4.75 -12.60
N THR A 67 -7.29 3.70 -13.41
CA THR A 67 -8.25 3.66 -14.51
C THR A 67 -9.67 3.42 -13.99
N GLU A 68 -10.67 3.66 -14.84
CA GLU A 68 -12.07 3.37 -14.50
C GLU A 68 -12.29 1.90 -14.15
N GLU A 69 -11.64 0.97 -14.85
CA GLU A 69 -11.71 -0.46 -14.57
C GLU A 69 -11.10 -0.82 -13.20
N GLU A 70 -10.01 -0.15 -12.82
CA GLU A 70 -9.38 -0.33 -11.51
C GLU A 70 -10.26 0.22 -10.38
N ILE A 71 -10.91 1.37 -10.61
CA ILE A 71 -11.90 1.96 -9.72
C ILE A 71 -13.08 1.02 -9.53
N GLN A 72 -13.63 0.45 -10.60
CA GLN A 72 -14.77 -0.48 -10.53
C GLN A 72 -14.43 -1.73 -9.71
N LYS A 73 -13.24 -2.31 -9.92
CA LYS A 73 -12.78 -3.46 -9.12
C LYS A 73 -12.61 -3.11 -7.64
N ALA A 74 -12.07 -1.92 -7.34
CA ALA A 74 -11.95 -1.45 -5.97
C ALA A 74 -13.34 -1.27 -5.32
N ASP A 75 -14.29 -0.63 -6.01
CA ASP A 75 -15.67 -0.47 -5.54
C ASP A 75 -16.34 -1.83 -5.25
N ALA A 76 -16.19 -2.80 -6.16
CA ALA A 76 -16.75 -4.14 -5.97
C ALA A 76 -16.13 -4.91 -4.79
N VAL A 77 -14.83 -4.76 -4.55
CA VAL A 77 -14.16 -5.37 -3.38
C VAL A 77 -14.62 -4.73 -2.08
N MET A 78 -14.78 -3.40 -2.08
CA MET A 78 -15.32 -2.69 -0.92
C MET A 78 -16.74 -3.16 -0.61
N GLU A 79 -17.61 -3.27 -1.61
CA GLU A 79 -18.97 -3.80 -1.45
C GLU A 79 -18.97 -5.25 -0.94
N ARG A 80 -18.12 -6.10 -1.51
CA ARG A 80 -18.05 -7.53 -1.18
C ARG A 80 -17.50 -7.80 0.22
N THR A 81 -16.50 -7.05 0.64
CA THR A 81 -15.74 -7.33 1.87
C THR A 81 -16.06 -6.40 3.02
N GLY A 82 -16.70 -5.26 2.75
CA GLY A 82 -16.90 -4.18 3.72
C GLY A 82 -15.61 -3.47 4.14
N ARG A 83 -14.49 -3.73 3.46
CA ARG A 83 -13.17 -3.14 3.75
C ARG A 83 -12.89 -2.05 2.74
N GLU A 84 -12.47 -0.88 3.22
CA GLU A 84 -12.12 0.25 2.35
C GLU A 84 -10.86 -0.06 1.52
N VAL A 85 -10.82 0.51 0.31
CA VAL A 85 -9.65 0.52 -0.57
C VAL A 85 -9.15 1.95 -0.68
N MET A 86 -7.83 2.14 -0.57
CA MET A 86 -7.17 3.42 -0.80
C MET A 86 -6.09 3.26 -1.86
N PHE A 87 -6.08 4.14 -2.88
CA PHE A 87 -4.98 4.13 -3.84
C PHE A 87 -3.84 5.04 -3.38
N LEU A 88 -2.63 4.50 -3.39
CA LEU A 88 -1.38 5.23 -3.26
C LEU A 88 -0.88 5.59 -4.66
N VAL A 89 -1.11 6.83 -5.07
CA VAL A 89 -0.78 7.28 -6.44
C VAL A 89 0.55 8.00 -6.46
N GLY A 90 1.40 7.63 -7.42
CA GLY A 90 2.70 8.23 -7.64
C GLY A 90 3.80 7.63 -6.77
N ARG A 91 5.04 7.92 -7.18
CA ARG A 91 6.24 7.50 -6.44
C ARG A 91 6.52 8.49 -5.32
N PRO A 92 6.47 8.06 -4.04
CA PRO A 92 6.77 8.95 -2.94
C PRO A 92 8.23 9.39 -3.05
N GLN A 93 8.43 10.69 -2.96
CA GLN A 93 9.73 11.34 -2.87
C GLN A 93 9.73 12.23 -1.64
N SER A 94 10.89 12.70 -1.20
CA SER A 94 10.94 13.73 -0.17
C SER A 94 12.06 14.72 -0.40
N ASP A 95 11.84 15.94 0.10
CA ASP A 95 12.81 17.02 0.08
C ASP A 95 13.13 17.50 1.51
N ARG A 96 13.24 18.81 1.73
CA ARG A 96 13.42 19.40 3.07
C ARG A 96 12.10 19.72 3.76
N GLU A 97 11.01 19.84 3.00
CA GLU A 97 9.71 20.26 3.47
C GLU A 97 8.84 19.04 3.80
N GLY A 98 8.91 17.97 3.00
CA GLY A 98 8.16 16.76 3.30
C GLY A 98 8.07 15.76 2.16
N LEU A 99 7.00 14.95 2.20
CA LEU A 99 6.70 14.00 1.13
C LEU A 99 6.12 14.75 -0.07
N MET A 100 6.52 14.35 -1.27
CA MET A 100 6.05 14.95 -2.52
C MET A 100 5.89 13.90 -3.61
N ASN A 101 5.34 14.32 -4.77
CA ASN A 101 5.16 13.48 -5.95
C ASN A 101 4.28 12.23 -5.72
N CYS A 102 3.40 12.28 -4.72
CA CYS A 102 2.48 11.22 -4.38
C CYS A 102 1.15 11.78 -3.83
N GLY A 103 0.10 10.97 -3.90
CA GLY A 103 -1.25 11.27 -3.43
C GLY A 103 -1.93 10.03 -2.88
N MET A 104 -2.96 10.24 -2.04
CA MET A 104 -3.81 9.17 -1.53
C MET A 104 -5.24 9.42 -2.00
N LEU A 105 -5.78 8.50 -2.82
CA LEU A 105 -7.16 8.56 -3.26
C LEU A 105 -8.01 7.69 -2.35
N VAL A 106 -9.11 8.26 -1.89
CA VAL A 106 -10.08 7.62 -1.01
C VAL A 106 -11.48 7.74 -1.59
N ARG A 107 -12.31 6.74 -1.30
CA ARG A 107 -13.72 6.76 -1.67
C ARG A 107 -14.51 7.60 -0.66
N GLY A 108 -15.03 8.73 -1.11
CA GLY A 108 -15.96 9.58 -0.34
C GLY A 108 -17.40 9.43 -0.83
N SER A 109 -18.34 10.18 -0.24
CA SER A 109 -19.75 10.13 -0.66
C SER A 109 -20.00 10.59 -2.10
N GLY A 110 -19.13 11.45 -2.63
CA GLY A 110 -19.21 11.98 -4.00
C GLY A 110 -18.36 11.20 -5.01
N GLY A 111 -17.85 10.03 -4.66
CA GLY A 111 -16.92 9.26 -5.49
C GLY A 111 -15.47 9.30 -4.98
N TRP A 112 -14.56 8.88 -5.83
CA TRP A 112 -13.11 8.88 -5.56
C TRP A 112 -12.55 10.29 -5.59
N THR A 113 -11.77 10.65 -4.58
CA THR A 113 -11.16 11.98 -4.44
C THR A 113 -9.74 11.87 -3.91
N ASN A 114 -8.88 12.85 -4.22
CA ASN A 114 -7.58 13.05 -3.56
C ASN A 114 -7.79 13.57 -2.13
N GLY A 115 -8.49 12.79 -1.30
CA GLY A 115 -8.99 13.24 0.00
C GLY A 115 -7.91 13.32 1.07
N ILE A 116 -6.70 12.81 0.81
CA ILE A 116 -5.57 12.86 1.73
C ILE A 116 -4.30 13.25 0.97
N CYS A 117 -3.65 14.32 1.44
CA CYS A 117 -2.36 14.78 0.94
C CYS A 117 -1.23 14.15 1.78
N PRO A 118 -0.34 13.31 1.21
CA PRO A 118 0.78 12.73 1.95
C PRO A 118 1.71 13.78 2.57
N TYR A 119 1.87 14.94 1.92
CA TYR A 119 2.66 16.06 2.47
C TYR A 119 2.07 16.57 3.79
N ASP A 120 0.77 16.84 3.82
CA ASP A 120 0.10 17.36 5.02
C ASP A 120 0.15 16.34 6.15
N LEU A 121 -0.11 15.06 5.83
CA LEU A 121 -0.01 13.97 6.81
C LEU A 121 1.40 13.88 7.40
N HIS A 122 2.41 14.00 6.55
CA HIS A 122 3.81 13.99 6.99
C HIS A 122 4.14 15.20 7.88
N CYS A 123 3.66 16.40 7.55
CA CYS A 123 3.80 17.57 8.43
C CYS A 123 3.12 17.35 9.79
N LEU A 124 1.95 16.72 9.83
CA LEU A 124 1.28 16.39 11.10
C LEU A 124 2.10 15.41 11.95
N VAL A 125 2.80 14.45 11.34
CA VAL A 125 3.74 13.56 12.07
C VAL A 125 4.85 14.38 12.72
N ARG A 126 5.44 15.35 12.01
CA ARG A 126 6.47 16.25 12.55
C ARG A 126 5.96 17.05 13.74
N ASP A 127 4.77 17.61 13.61
CA ASP A 127 4.26 18.64 14.51
C ASP A 127 3.56 18.03 15.74
N HIS A 128 3.05 16.80 15.65
CA HIS A 128 2.18 16.20 16.67
C HIS A 128 2.51 14.77 17.08
N VAL A 129 3.40 14.06 16.37
CA VAL A 129 3.74 12.67 16.69
C VAL A 129 5.18 12.59 17.18
N ASP A 130 6.14 12.74 16.27
CA ASP A 130 7.57 12.62 16.57
C ASP A 130 8.42 13.14 15.39
N TYR A 131 9.40 13.99 15.71
CA TYR A 131 10.33 14.53 14.72
C TYR A 131 11.27 13.45 14.17
N VAL A 132 11.63 12.44 14.98
CA VAL A 132 12.50 11.35 14.52
C VAL A 132 11.76 10.46 13.52
N MET A 133 10.48 10.15 13.76
CA MET A 133 9.60 9.48 12.82
C MET A 133 9.46 10.26 11.50
N TRP A 134 9.26 11.57 11.56
CA TRP A 134 9.27 12.43 10.36
C TRP A 134 10.58 12.29 9.55
N LEU A 135 11.73 12.29 10.22
CA LEU A 135 13.02 12.07 9.54
C LEU A 135 13.15 10.66 8.93
N ARG A 136 12.64 9.63 9.61
CA ARG A 136 12.63 8.25 9.10
C ARG A 136 11.77 8.15 7.84
N ILE A 137 10.56 8.70 7.85
CA ILE A 137 9.65 8.71 6.70
C ILE A 137 10.28 9.47 5.53
N SER A 138 10.86 10.65 5.80
CA SER A 138 11.58 11.43 4.81
C SER A 138 12.68 10.59 4.15
N ARG A 139 13.53 9.94 4.94
CA ARG A 139 14.63 9.12 4.42
C ARG A 139 14.13 7.91 3.62
N ALA A 140 13.07 7.25 4.08
CA ALA A 140 12.48 6.11 3.39
C ALA A 140 12.03 6.46 1.95
N ALA A 141 11.57 7.70 1.72
CA ALA A 141 11.12 8.16 0.42
C ALA A 141 12.24 8.66 -0.52
N LYS A 142 13.51 8.80 -0.07
CA LYS A 142 14.58 9.38 -0.92
C LYS A 142 15.15 8.44 -1.98
N GLY A 143 14.85 7.15 -1.90
CA GLY A 143 15.54 6.14 -2.70
C GLY A 143 17.04 6.06 -2.36
N ASP A 144 17.65 4.93 -2.65
CA ASP A 144 19.08 4.70 -2.48
C ASP A 144 19.71 4.35 -3.84
N ILE A 145 20.96 4.74 -4.06
CA ILE A 145 21.72 4.25 -5.23
C ILE A 145 21.77 2.71 -5.24
N MET A 146 21.82 2.11 -4.05
CA MET A 146 21.80 0.66 -3.86
C MET A 146 20.47 0.03 -4.26
N ASP A 147 19.37 0.78 -4.34
CA ASP A 147 18.10 0.25 -4.83
C ASP A 147 18.16 -0.14 -6.32
N ASN A 148 19.10 0.44 -7.07
CA ASN A 148 19.35 0.11 -8.46
C ASN A 148 20.41 -0.99 -8.63
N VAL A 149 21.08 -1.38 -7.54
CA VAL A 149 22.03 -2.49 -7.56
C VAL A 149 21.25 -3.78 -7.46
N ARG A 150 21.32 -4.57 -8.52
CA ARG A 150 20.52 -5.77 -8.71
C ARG A 150 21.44 -6.99 -8.68
N PRO A 151 21.41 -7.79 -7.60
CA PRO A 151 22.10 -9.07 -7.56
C PRO A 151 21.75 -9.91 -8.80
N ILE A 152 22.71 -10.70 -9.28
CA ILE A 152 22.47 -11.58 -10.43
C ILE A 152 21.37 -12.62 -10.14
N GLY A 153 21.19 -12.99 -8.87
CA GLY A 153 20.09 -13.86 -8.42
C GLY A 153 18.73 -13.28 -8.80
N ASP A 154 18.47 -12.01 -8.47
CA ASP A 154 17.21 -11.32 -8.76
C ASP A 154 16.95 -11.24 -10.28
N ILE A 155 18.01 -11.03 -11.07
CA ILE A 155 17.93 -11.00 -12.53
C ILE A 155 17.55 -12.38 -13.10
N LEU A 156 18.13 -13.45 -12.55
CA LEU A 156 17.80 -14.82 -12.94
C LEU A 156 16.39 -15.21 -12.48
N GLU A 157 15.98 -14.80 -11.29
CA GLU A 157 14.63 -15.02 -10.78
C GLU A 157 13.58 -14.35 -11.68
N GLU A 158 13.82 -13.11 -12.11
CA GLU A 158 12.96 -12.44 -13.09
C GLU A 158 12.91 -13.15 -14.43
N LEU A 159 14.06 -13.65 -14.91
CA LEU A 159 14.10 -14.43 -16.14
C LEU A 159 13.23 -15.68 -16.02
N PHE A 160 13.36 -16.43 -14.92
CA PHE A 160 12.57 -17.64 -14.69
C PHE A 160 11.08 -17.34 -14.51
N LEU A 161 10.72 -16.30 -13.75
CA LEU A 161 9.31 -15.89 -13.61
C LEU A 161 8.72 -15.38 -14.93
N GLY A 162 9.52 -14.73 -15.78
CA GLY A 162 9.11 -14.29 -17.11
C GLY A 162 8.96 -15.44 -18.13
N MET A 163 9.60 -16.58 -17.89
CA MET A 163 9.46 -17.80 -18.68
C MET A 163 8.32 -18.70 -18.20
N ALA A 164 7.88 -18.54 -16.95
CA ALA A 164 6.77 -19.29 -16.39
C ALA A 164 5.43 -18.82 -16.95
N ASP A 165 4.46 -19.72 -16.99
CA ASP A 165 3.07 -19.34 -17.26
C ASP A 165 2.56 -18.40 -16.16
N ARG A 166 1.60 -17.53 -16.53
CA ARG A 166 1.07 -16.52 -15.61
C ARG A 166 0.54 -17.14 -14.32
N SER A 167 -0.12 -18.29 -14.41
CA SER A 167 -0.63 -19.04 -13.25
C SER A 167 0.47 -19.47 -12.31
N ASP A 168 1.57 -19.99 -12.87
CA ASP A 168 2.67 -20.57 -12.11
C ASP A 168 3.48 -19.48 -11.40
N MET A 169 3.63 -18.32 -12.06
CA MET A 169 4.22 -17.13 -11.45
C MET A 169 3.36 -16.61 -10.29
N GLU A 170 2.05 -16.48 -10.49
CA GLU A 170 1.13 -16.03 -9.42
C GLU A 170 1.14 -17.01 -8.23
N GLN A 171 1.22 -18.31 -8.51
CA GLN A 171 1.39 -19.34 -7.48
C GLN A 171 2.72 -19.21 -6.73
N CYS A 172 3.84 -19.07 -7.45
CA CYS A 172 5.17 -18.94 -6.85
C CYS A 172 5.27 -17.71 -5.92
N LEU A 173 4.75 -16.56 -6.35
CA LEU A 173 4.72 -15.35 -5.53
C LEU A 173 3.85 -15.56 -4.29
N ARG A 174 2.67 -16.16 -4.44
CA ARG A 174 1.79 -16.47 -3.30
C ARG A 174 2.45 -17.40 -2.29
N GLU A 175 3.08 -18.47 -2.75
CA GLU A 175 3.79 -19.43 -1.89
C GLU A 175 4.98 -18.79 -1.16
N THR A 176 5.55 -17.74 -1.74
CA THR A 176 6.64 -16.98 -1.11
C THR A 176 6.12 -16.00 -0.06
N HIS A 177 5.04 -15.28 -0.36
CA HIS A 177 4.51 -14.24 0.54
C HIS A 177 3.73 -14.84 1.72
N ALA A 178 3.08 -16.00 1.54
CA ALA A 178 2.22 -16.59 2.57
C ALA A 178 2.94 -16.92 3.89
N PRO A 179 4.14 -17.55 3.92
CA PRO A 179 4.87 -17.77 5.16
C PRO A 179 5.26 -16.46 5.86
N VAL A 180 5.69 -15.45 5.10
CA VAL A 180 6.07 -14.13 5.63
C VAL A 180 4.85 -13.41 6.21
N ASN A 181 3.71 -13.47 5.51
CA ASN A 181 2.45 -12.93 5.99
C ASN A 181 2.01 -13.63 7.30
N ALA A 182 2.12 -14.96 7.37
CA ALA A 182 1.76 -15.73 8.56
C ALA A 182 2.67 -15.38 9.76
N GLU A 183 3.98 -15.30 9.55
CA GLU A 183 4.96 -14.92 10.58
C GLU A 183 4.68 -13.51 11.11
N ARG A 184 4.54 -12.54 10.21
CA ARG A 184 4.26 -11.15 10.60
C ARG A 184 2.93 -11.02 11.32
N MET A 185 1.91 -11.75 10.87
CA MET A 185 0.58 -11.74 11.48
C MET A 185 0.58 -12.32 12.89
N ALA A 186 1.40 -13.36 13.14
CA ALA A 186 1.58 -13.91 14.48
C ALA A 186 2.19 -12.89 15.47
N SER A 187 2.93 -11.90 14.96
CA SER A 187 3.54 -10.82 15.74
C SER A 187 2.86 -9.45 15.55
N LEU A 188 1.56 -9.40 15.23
CA LEU A 188 0.83 -8.15 15.03
C LEU A 188 0.96 -7.23 16.26
N PRO A 189 1.59 -6.04 16.14
CA PRO A 189 1.69 -5.10 17.24
C PRO A 189 0.36 -4.39 17.49
N ALA A 190 0.22 -3.79 18.68
CA ALA A 190 -0.86 -2.86 18.95
C ALA A 190 -0.82 -1.68 17.95
N PRO A 191 -1.98 -1.12 17.55
CA PRO A 191 -2.02 -0.06 16.56
C PRO A 191 -1.15 1.13 16.92
N SER A 192 -0.29 1.59 16.00
CA SER A 192 0.57 2.77 16.20
C SER A 192 -0.22 4.08 16.22
N VAL A 193 0.44 5.20 16.51
CA VAL A 193 -0.20 6.53 16.45
C VAL A 193 -0.72 6.82 15.04
N CYS A 194 0.08 6.52 14.01
CA CYS A 194 -0.29 6.69 12.61
C CYS A 194 -1.50 5.84 12.24
N GLU A 195 -1.50 4.55 12.62
CA GLU A 195 -2.63 3.64 12.35
C GLU A 195 -3.92 4.11 13.03
N ARG A 196 -3.84 4.55 14.30
CA ARG A 196 -4.99 5.13 15.00
C ARG A 196 -5.51 6.39 14.31
N GLY A 197 -4.62 7.24 13.81
CA GLY A 197 -4.98 8.44 13.05
C GLY A 197 -5.72 8.11 11.75
N ILE A 198 -5.20 7.15 10.97
CA ILE A 198 -5.84 6.68 9.74
C ILE A 198 -7.21 6.07 10.05
N LYS A 199 -7.28 5.18 11.05
CA LYS A 199 -8.54 4.56 11.46
C LYS A 199 -9.58 5.60 11.88
N TRP A 200 -9.18 6.57 12.70
CA TRP A 200 -10.08 7.65 13.13
C TRP A 200 -10.61 8.49 11.97
N PHE A 201 -9.76 8.78 10.97
CA PHE A 201 -10.19 9.47 9.75
C PHE A 201 -11.26 8.67 9.01
N LEU A 202 -11.04 7.36 8.81
CA LEU A 202 -11.95 6.48 8.07
C LEU A 202 -13.29 6.30 8.80
N ASP A 203 -13.26 6.04 10.10
CA ASP A 203 -14.46 5.90 10.93
C ASP A 203 -15.34 7.17 10.82
N ARG A 204 -14.71 8.36 10.74
CA ARG A 204 -15.42 9.63 10.57
C ARG A 204 -16.01 9.80 9.16
N GLN A 205 -15.35 9.29 8.12
CA GLN A 205 -15.92 9.28 6.76
C GLN A 205 -17.14 8.35 6.68
N GLN A 206 -17.04 7.15 7.24
CA GLN A 206 -18.15 6.19 7.30
C GLN A 206 -19.34 6.74 8.10
N PHE A 207 -19.07 7.38 9.25
CA PHE A 207 -20.12 8.05 10.02
C PHE A 207 -20.87 9.10 9.17
N ARG A 208 -20.16 9.93 8.41
CA ARG A 208 -20.78 10.92 7.51
C ARG A 208 -21.60 10.27 6.40
N LEU A 209 -21.17 9.13 5.87
CA LEU A 209 -21.91 8.35 4.87
C LEU A 209 -23.22 7.82 5.47
N SER A 210 -23.16 7.22 6.65
CA SER A 210 -24.33 6.65 7.33
C SER A 210 -25.41 7.70 7.65
N GLN A 211 -25.02 8.91 8.04
CA GLN A 211 -25.98 10.00 8.29
C GLN A 211 -26.64 10.55 7.02
N ARG A 212 -25.96 10.45 5.86
CA ARG A 212 -26.51 10.91 4.57
C ARG A 212 -27.41 9.87 3.89
N GLY A 213 -27.23 8.58 4.17
CA GLY A 213 -28.11 7.51 3.68
C GLY A 213 -29.40 7.34 4.48
N ALA A 214 -29.52 8.00 5.65
CA ALA A 214 -30.68 7.94 6.53
C ALA A 214 -31.61 9.18 6.43
N ALA A 215 -31.31 10.12 5.52
CA ALA A 215 -32.08 11.33 5.24
C ALA A 215 -32.60 11.29 3.80
#